data_AF-A0A7X7C1H7-F1
#
_entry.id   AF-A0A7X7C1H7-F1
#
_cell.length_a   1.000
_cell.length_b   1.000
_cell.length_c   1.000
_cell.angle_alpha   90.00
_cell.angle_beta   90.00
_cell.angle_gamma   90.00
#
_symmetry.space_group_name_H-M   'P 1'
#
loop_
_entity.id
_entity.type
_entity.pdbx_description
1 polymer ?
#
loop_
_entity_poly.entity_id
_entity_poly.type
_entity_poly.pdbx_seq_one_letter_code
_entity_poly.pdbx_strand_id
1 'polypeptide(L)' 'DMDRESFTSSLKERFSSTDISLVKRDVLPFIQNPKELDIWSNDYFLQLADRINFEKNIHYF' A
#
# COMPACT_ATOMS: atom_id res chain seq x y z
N ASP A 1 18.17 9.89 -6.88
CA ASP A 1 17.14 8.86 -7.08
C ASP A 1 17.02 7.95 -5.88
N MET A 2 15.79 7.58 -5.55
CA MET A 2 15.48 6.56 -4.56
C MET A 2 15.52 5.20 -5.26
N ASP A 3 16.28 4.24 -4.72
CA ASP A 3 16.29 2.88 -5.25
C ASP A 3 15.07 2.08 -4.76
N ARG A 4 14.90 0.88 -5.31
CA ARG A 4 13.77 0.01 -4.99
C ARG A 4 13.71 -0.36 -3.52
N GLU A 5 14.85 -0.69 -2.92
CA GLU A 5 14.90 -1.21 -1.55
C GLU A 5 14.57 -0.11 -0.54
N SER A 6 15.17 1.07 -0.72
CA SER A 6 14.87 2.26 0.07
C SER A 6 13.41 2.69 -0.05
N PHE A 7 12.82 2.62 -1.25
CA PHE A 7 11.39 2.85 -1.45
C PHE A 7 10.53 1.84 -0.67
N THR A 8 10.77 0.53 -0.86
CA THR A 8 9.99 -0.52 -0.22
C THR A 8 10.12 -0.45 1.30
N SER A 9 11.32 -0.19 1.83
CA SER A 9 11.56 -0.01 3.26
C SER A 9 10.76 1.17 3.83
N SER A 10 10.84 2.34 3.17
CA SER A 10 10.12 3.55 3.58
C SER A 10 8.59 3.36 3.54
N LEU A 11 8.10 2.66 2.51
CA LEU A 11 6.68 2.35 2.37
C LEU A 11 6.20 1.43 3.51
N LYS A 12 6.94 0.37 3.81
CA LYS A 12 6.62 -0.54 4.90
C LYS A 12 6.67 0.14 6.26
N GLU A 13 7.64 1.02 6.49
CA GLU A 13 7.70 1.83 7.70
C GLU A 13 6.40 2.63 7.86
N ARG A 14 5.94 3.30 6.80
CA ARG A 14 4.68 4.05 6.84
C ARG A 14 3.47 3.17 7.10
N PHE A 15 3.35 2.02 6.44
CA PHE A 15 2.25 1.10 6.74
C PHE A 15 2.28 0.61 8.18
N SER A 16 3.46 0.32 8.74
CA SER A 16 3.57 -0.18 10.12
C SER A 16 3.11 0.85 11.17
N SER A 17 3.37 2.14 10.95
CA SER A 17 3.05 3.22 11.88
C SER A 17 1.66 3.85 11.68
N THR A 18 0.95 3.48 10.61
CA THR A 18 -0.33 4.11 10.24
C THR A 18 -1.47 3.59 11.10
N ASP A 19 -2.35 4.49 11.53
CA ASP A 19 -3.64 4.11 12.13
C ASP A 19 -4.63 3.74 11.01
N ILE A 20 -4.78 2.43 10.79
CA ILE A 20 -5.67 1.92 9.75
C ILE A 20 -7.14 2.29 9.97
N SER A 21 -7.56 2.56 11.21
CA SER A 21 -8.94 2.97 11.50
C SER A 21 -9.25 4.37 10.98
N LEU A 22 -8.27 5.28 11.03
CA LEU A 22 -8.41 6.61 10.42
C LEU A 22 -8.44 6.51 8.89
N VAL A 23 -7.55 5.70 8.30
CA VAL A 23 -7.55 5.46 6.85
C VAL A 23 -8.89 4.91 6.38
N LYS A 24 -9.44 3.90 7.07
CA LYS A 24 -10.77 3.36 6.77
C LYS A 24 -11.85 4.44 6.81
N ARG A 25 -11.81 5.35 7.79
CA ARG A 25 -12.78 6.45 7.93
C ARG A 25 -12.71 7.41 6.74
N ASP A 26 -11.50 7.74 6.29
CA ASP A 26 -11.28 8.68 5.20
C ASP A 26 -11.68 8.08 3.85
N VAL A 27 -11.50 6.77 3.68
CA VAL A 27 -11.82 6.05 2.43
C VAL A 27 -13.30 5.66 2.36
N LEU A 28 -13.95 5.37 3.49
CA LEU A 28 -15.34 4.89 3.58
C LEU A 28 -16.35 5.65 2.68
N PRO A 29 -16.34 7.01 2.59
CA PRO A 29 -17.29 7.74 1.76
C PRO A 29 -17.20 7.45 0.25
N PHE A 30 -16.08 6.87 -0.21
CA PHE A 30 -15.79 6.62 -1.62
C PHE A 30 -15.96 5.15 -2.04
N ILE A 31 -16.25 4.25 -1.10
CA ILE A 31 -16.36 2.80 -1.35
C ILE A 31 -17.83 2.39 -1.48
N GLN A 32 -18.17 1.68 -2.56
CA GLN A 32 -19.54 1.20 -2.80
C GLN A 32 -19.97 0.14 -1.78
N ASN A 33 -19.07 -0.77 -1.40
CA ASN A 33 -19.32 -1.83 -0.43
C ASN A 33 -18.35 -1.73 0.76
N PRO A 34 -18.78 -1.18 1.91
CA PRO A 34 -17.93 -1.00 3.08
C PRO A 34 -17.24 -2.28 3.59
N LYS A 35 -17.80 -3.46 3.33
CA LYS A 35 -17.20 -4.75 3.73
C LYS A 35 -15.84 -5.01 3.09
N GLU A 36 -15.53 -4.36 1.97
CA GLU A 36 -14.21 -4.45 1.35
C GLU A 36 -13.10 -3.89 2.25
N LEU A 37 -13.45 -3.01 3.19
CA LEU A 37 -12.52 -2.48 4.19
C LEU A 37 -12.26 -3.45 5.35
N ASP A 38 -13.00 -4.56 5.47
CA ASP A 38 -12.83 -5.50 6.59
C ASP A 38 -11.46 -6.17 6.56
N ILE A 39 -10.95 -6.45 5.36
CA ILE A 39 -9.63 -7.09 5.17
C ILE A 39 -8.45 -6.10 5.38
N TRP A 40 -8.72 -4.80 5.41
CA TRP A 40 -7.67 -3.79 5.51
C TRP A 40 -7.08 -3.80 6.92
N SER A 41 -5.78 -4.07 6.99
CA SER A 41 -4.94 -3.99 8.19
C SER A 41 -3.54 -3.58 7.78
N ASN A 42 -2.73 -3.11 8.72
CA ASN A 42 -1.32 -2.82 8.43
C ASN A 42 -0.61 -4.07 7.88
N ASP A 43 -0.89 -5.25 8.44
CA ASP A 43 -0.33 -6.53 7.96
C ASP A 43 -0.73 -6.87 6.53
N TYR A 44 -1.98 -6.59 6.14
CA TYR A 44 -2.44 -6.77 4.77
C TYR A 44 -1.66 -5.88 3.80
N PHE A 45 -1.49 -4.59 4.13
CA PHE A 45 -0.73 -3.66 3.28
C PHE A 45 0.78 -3.94 3.28
N LEU A 46 1.35 -4.42 4.38
CA LEU A 46 2.74 -4.88 4.44
C LEU A 46 2.98 -6.06 3.49
N GLN A 47 2.06 -7.03 3.46
CA GLN A 47 2.12 -8.15 2.52
C GLN A 47 1.95 -7.71 1.06
N LEU A 48 1.13 -6.69 0.80
CA LEU A 48 1.03 -6.10 -0.54
C LEU A 48 2.31 -5.39 -0.95
N ALA A 49 3.00 -4.71 -0.02
CA ALA A 49 4.27 -4.03 -0.29
C ALA A 49 5.35 -5.01 -0.80
N ASP A 50 5.34 -6.25 -0.31
CA ASP A 50 6.23 -7.33 -0.78
C ASP A 50 5.92 -7.83 -2.20
N ARG A 51 4.70 -7.58 -2.68
CA ARG A 51 4.23 -8.03 -4.01
C ARG A 51 4.33 -6.95 -5.08
N ILE A 52 4.85 -5.76 -4.75
CA ILE A 52 5.00 -4.66 -5.69
C ILE A 52 5.98 -5.08 -6.79
N ASN A 53 5.47 -5.16 -8.02
CA ASN A 53 6.28 -5.36 -9.21
C ASN A 53 6.65 -4.00 -9.80
N PHE A 54 7.95 -3.75 -9.90
CA PHE A 54 8.47 -2.56 -10.56
C PHE A 54 8.67 -2.93 -12.03
N GLU A 55 7.75 -2.47 -12.88
CA GLU A 55 7.92 -2.62 -14.31
C GLU A 55 9.21 -1.95 -14.76
N LYS A 56 10.07 -2.72 -15.44
CA LYS A 56 11.10 -2.11 -16.27
C LYS A 56 10.39 -1.64 -17.54
N ASN A 57 10.15 -0.34 -17.64
CA ASN A 57 9.86 0.27 -18.94
C ASN A 57 11.11 0.16 -19.82
N ILE A 58 11.30 -1.00 -20.42
CA ILE A 58 12.18 -1.18 -21.57
C ILE A 58 11.33 -0.78 -22.76
N HIS A 59 11.32 0.52 -23.07
CA HIS A 59 10.91 0.95 -24.41
C HIS A 59 11.98 0.44 -25.37
N TYR A 60 11.70 -0.71 -25.98
CA TYR A 60 12.33 -1.06 -27.23
C TYR A 60 11.56 -0.34 -28.33
N PHE A 61 12.27 0.56 -29.01
CA PHE A 61 11.86 1.45 -30.10
C PHE A 61 11.22 2.78 -29.68
#